data_AF-A0A9E5M1Y5-F1
#
_entry.id   AF-A0A9E5M1Y5-F1
#
_cell.length_a   1.000
_cell.length_b   1.000
_cell.length_c   1.000
_cell.angle_alpha   90.00
_cell.angle_beta   90.00
_cell.angle_gamma   90.00
#
_symmetry.space_group_name_H-M   'P 1'
#
loop_
_entity.id
_entity.type
_entity.pdbx_description
1 polymer ?
#
loop_
_entity_poly.entity_id
_entity_poly.type
_entity_poly.pdbx_seq_one_letter_code
_entity_poly.pdbx_strand_id
1 'polypeptide(L)'
;MLLKLKRRFFLITSKHPTPMLKKLSLVGLLSVAGLLSHSALAVTKTVDSTTLVNGYMNVFNLPADGGSYQFGSSWGTQDLSSNFSNSSTVTLGVNSVNDPASYWYIPSGGPGAAGNKIMEANLYAESTVTGLGDTTLTFNGTVLANSLDGAHSVVAFIRDFAPDFSSFNGQTVALTPGDFSVTLALTNDPARHVQYGFTMTGPNVWITDAAAAGTVTVTAVPEPSSFALIGAAIAGLFAVTSRRRRA
;
A
#
# COMPACT_ATOMS: atom_id res chain seq x y z
N MET A 1 3.22 18.69 -111.80
CA MET A 1 4.67 18.86 -111.57
C MET A 1 4.91 19.00 -110.07
N LEU A 2 5.54 17.98 -109.50
CA LEU A 2 6.40 17.99 -108.31
C LEU A 2 5.93 18.62 -106.98
N LEU A 3 5.82 17.73 -105.98
CA LEU A 3 6.55 17.77 -104.68
C LEU A 3 6.20 18.94 -103.71
N LYS A 4 6.11 18.80 -102.39
CA LYS A 4 6.92 17.98 -101.48
C LYS A 4 6.30 18.04 -100.07
N LEU A 5 6.21 16.86 -99.47
CA LEU A 5 6.23 16.53 -98.04
C LEU A 5 7.21 17.40 -97.22
N LYS A 6 6.85 17.88 -96.02
CA LYS A 6 7.68 17.73 -94.79
C LYS A 6 7.02 18.17 -93.48
N ARG A 7 7.48 17.49 -92.43
CA ARG A 7 7.03 17.36 -91.03
C ARG A 7 7.42 18.52 -90.09
N ARG A 8 6.62 18.65 -89.01
CA ARG A 8 6.90 18.92 -87.57
C ARG A 8 7.72 20.17 -87.15
N PHE A 9 7.15 20.95 -86.22
CA PHE A 9 7.57 21.16 -84.81
C PHE A 9 6.55 22.11 -84.12
N PHE A 10 5.71 21.67 -83.19
CA PHE A 10 5.82 21.79 -81.71
C PHE A 10 5.98 23.23 -81.17
N LEU A 11 4.94 23.78 -80.52
CA LEU A 11 5.00 24.21 -79.10
C LEU A 11 3.59 24.54 -78.57
N ILE A 12 3.22 23.88 -77.47
CA ILE A 12 2.02 24.10 -76.66
C ILE A 12 2.40 25.02 -75.50
N THR A 13 1.68 26.12 -75.27
CA THR A 13 1.51 26.69 -73.92
C THR A 13 0.13 27.36 -73.79
N SER A 14 -0.93 26.60 -73.44
CA SER A 14 -2.18 27.19 -72.98
C SER A 14 -2.09 27.46 -71.47
N LYS A 15 -2.00 28.72 -71.07
CA LYS A 15 -2.22 29.14 -69.67
C LYS A 15 -3.71 28.97 -69.35
N HIS A 16 -4.07 27.88 -68.66
CA HIS A 16 -5.35 27.77 -67.97
C HIS A 16 -5.24 28.39 -66.56
N PRO A 17 -6.24 29.17 -66.13
CA PRO A 17 -6.31 29.66 -64.75
C PRO A 17 -6.55 28.50 -63.78
N THR A 18 -5.74 28.49 -62.72
CA THR A 18 -5.68 27.50 -61.64
C THR A 18 -7.02 27.32 -60.92
N PRO A 19 -7.46 26.08 -60.64
CA PRO A 19 -8.58 25.83 -59.74
C PRO A 19 -8.19 26.10 -58.29
N MET A 20 -9.11 26.76 -57.57
CA MET A 20 -9.04 27.10 -56.15
C MET A 20 -8.93 25.82 -55.31
N LEU A 21 -7.70 25.47 -54.93
CA LEU A 21 -7.40 24.30 -54.11
C LEU A 21 -7.86 24.56 -52.67
N LYS A 22 -8.75 23.68 -52.20
CA LYS A 22 -9.25 23.56 -50.83
C LYS A 22 -8.12 23.80 -49.82
N LYS A 23 -8.34 24.73 -48.88
CA LYS A 23 -7.55 24.86 -47.66
C LYS A 23 -7.69 23.57 -46.87
N LEU A 24 -6.81 22.62 -47.13
CA LEU A 24 -6.55 21.48 -46.27
C LEU A 24 -5.90 22.07 -45.03
N SER A 25 -6.71 22.32 -44.00
CA SER A 25 -6.23 22.72 -42.68
C SER A 25 -5.27 21.63 -42.21
N LEU A 26 -4.01 22.01 -42.18
CA LEU A 26 -2.87 21.27 -41.66
C LEU A 26 -3.25 20.61 -40.34
N VAL A 27 -3.35 19.28 -40.35
CA VAL A 27 -3.36 18.46 -39.14
C VAL A 27 -2.08 18.82 -38.41
N GLY A 28 -2.21 19.59 -37.32
CA GLY A 28 -1.12 19.80 -36.39
C GLY A 28 -0.77 18.45 -35.79
N LEU A 29 0.25 17.81 -36.35
CA LEU A 29 0.94 16.71 -35.71
C LEU A 29 1.62 17.31 -34.48
N LEU A 30 0.90 17.34 -33.36
CA LEU A 30 1.48 17.62 -32.06
C LEU A 30 2.37 16.41 -31.75
N SER A 31 3.65 16.49 -32.11
CA SER A 31 4.68 15.58 -31.63
C SER A 31 4.84 15.83 -30.12
N VAL A 32 3.94 15.22 -29.35
CA VAL A 32 4.16 14.95 -27.94
C VAL A 32 5.29 13.92 -27.91
N ALA A 33 6.52 14.41 -27.85
CA ALA A 33 7.58 13.65 -27.21
C ALA A 33 7.13 13.49 -25.76
N GLY A 34 6.33 12.44 -25.51
CA GLY A 34 6.00 12.03 -24.18
C GLY A 34 7.31 11.70 -23.51
N LEU A 35 7.78 12.59 -22.64
CA LEU A 35 8.49 12.15 -21.45
C LEU A 35 7.60 11.05 -20.87
N LEU A 36 8.00 9.79 -21.07
CA LEU A 36 7.43 8.66 -20.37
C LEU A 36 7.82 8.86 -18.91
N SER A 37 7.06 9.71 -18.21
CA SER A 37 6.95 9.60 -16.76
C SER A 37 6.41 8.20 -16.52
N HIS A 38 7.29 7.25 -16.21
CA HIS A 38 6.88 5.99 -15.60
C HIS A 38 6.11 6.38 -14.35
N SER A 39 4.80 6.39 -14.45
CA SER A 39 3.96 6.39 -13.27
C SER A 39 4.18 4.99 -12.70
N ALA A 40 4.99 4.86 -11.66
CA ALA A 40 5.04 3.62 -10.91
C ALA A 40 3.58 3.22 -10.62
N LEU A 41 3.18 2.00 -10.98
CA LEU A 41 1.85 1.54 -10.63
C LEU A 41 1.74 1.67 -9.10
N ALA A 42 0.65 2.29 -8.62
CA ALA A 42 0.43 2.47 -7.19
C ALA A 42 -0.56 1.40 -6.73
N VAL A 43 -0.17 0.59 -5.76
CA VAL A 43 -1.03 -0.41 -5.14
C VAL A 43 -1.41 0.10 -3.76
N THR A 44 -2.71 0.13 -3.47
CA THR A 44 -3.20 0.45 -2.13
C THR A 44 -3.67 -0.84 -1.46
N LYS A 45 -3.31 -1.00 -0.20
CA LYS A 45 -3.76 -2.06 0.71
C LYS A 45 -4.36 -1.42 1.94
N THR A 46 -5.29 -2.13 2.56
CA THR A 46 -6.04 -1.68 3.73
C THR A 46 -6.19 -2.84 4.71
N VAL A 47 -6.85 -2.60 5.85
CA VAL A 47 -7.13 -3.65 6.83
C VAL A 47 -8.05 -4.71 6.23
N ASP A 48 -7.57 -5.95 6.15
CA ASP A 48 -8.36 -7.08 5.64
C ASP A 48 -7.96 -8.37 6.36
N SER A 49 -8.92 -8.99 7.05
CA SER A 49 -8.72 -10.22 7.82
C SER A 49 -8.36 -11.44 6.96
N THR A 50 -8.57 -11.36 5.64
CA THR A 50 -8.22 -12.44 4.70
C THR A 50 -6.77 -12.36 4.23
N THR A 51 -6.12 -11.19 4.41
CA THR A 51 -4.73 -10.97 3.99
C THR A 51 -3.79 -10.86 5.20
N LEU A 52 -4.22 -10.20 6.27
CA LEU A 52 -3.48 -10.05 7.53
C LEU A 52 -3.58 -11.35 8.37
N VAL A 53 -3.01 -12.42 7.85
CA VAL A 53 -3.12 -13.78 8.40
C VAL A 53 -1.83 -14.29 9.05
N ASN A 54 -0.73 -13.57 8.90
CA ASN A 54 0.57 -13.98 9.45
C ASN A 54 0.82 -13.31 10.80
N GLY A 55 1.43 -14.07 11.71
CA GLY A 55 1.87 -13.61 13.01
C GLY A 55 3.31 -13.99 13.31
N TYR A 56 4.09 -13.04 13.81
CA TYR A 56 5.46 -13.26 14.28
C TYR A 56 5.72 -12.44 15.54
N MET A 57 6.31 -13.07 16.55
CA MET A 57 6.65 -12.45 17.82
C MET A 57 8.17 -12.38 17.96
N ASN A 58 8.72 -11.18 18.19
CA ASN A 58 10.08 -11.03 18.71
C ASN A 58 10.04 -10.75 20.21
N VAL A 59 10.92 -11.39 20.96
CA VAL A 59 11.03 -11.25 22.42
C VAL A 59 12.41 -10.76 22.79
N PHE A 60 12.47 -9.73 23.64
CA PHE A 60 13.70 -9.12 24.12
C PHE A 60 13.68 -9.05 25.64
N ASN A 61 14.87 -9.00 26.25
CA ASN A 61 15.00 -8.61 27.64
C ASN A 61 14.52 -7.17 27.85
N LEU A 62 14.18 -6.81 29.09
CA LEU A 62 13.89 -5.43 29.43
C LEU A 62 15.12 -4.54 29.18
N PRO A 63 14.94 -3.23 28.90
CA PRO A 63 16.06 -2.30 28.78
C PRO A 63 16.97 -2.28 30.02
N ALA A 64 16.39 -2.45 31.21
CA ALA A 64 17.15 -2.56 32.46
C ALA A 64 18.08 -3.78 32.51
N ASP A 65 17.76 -4.84 31.75
CA ASP A 65 18.54 -6.08 31.63
C ASP A 65 19.33 -6.14 30.30
N GLY A 66 19.62 -4.97 29.71
CA GLY A 66 20.44 -4.83 28.51
C GLY A 66 19.69 -4.95 27.18
N GLY A 67 18.37 -5.20 27.18
CA GLY A 67 17.54 -5.14 25.97
C GLY A 67 17.85 -6.18 24.90
N SER A 68 18.60 -7.24 25.23
CA SER A 68 19.06 -8.22 24.26
C SER A 68 17.91 -9.06 23.69
N TYR A 69 17.99 -9.33 22.38
CA TYR A 69 17.12 -10.28 21.71
C TYR A 69 17.22 -11.66 22.37
N GLN A 70 16.08 -12.27 22.63
CA GLN A 70 15.97 -13.62 23.19
C GLN A 70 15.65 -14.62 22.08
N PHE A 71 14.50 -14.44 21.43
CA PHE A 71 14.05 -15.30 20.35
C PHE A 71 12.96 -14.63 19.52
N GLY A 72 12.65 -15.26 18.40
CA GLY A 72 11.62 -14.86 17.47
C GLY A 72 10.97 -16.10 16.88
N SER A 73 9.65 -16.13 16.79
CA SER A 73 8.94 -17.26 16.21
C SER A 73 7.55 -16.88 15.68
N SER A 74 7.02 -17.73 14.81
CA SER A 74 5.65 -17.57 14.32
C SER A 74 4.64 -17.91 15.42
N TRP A 75 3.69 -17.01 15.61
CA TRP A 75 2.62 -17.10 16.61
C TRP A 75 1.27 -16.97 15.90
N GLY A 76 0.21 -17.54 16.48
CA GLY A 76 -1.14 -17.30 16.00
C GLY A 76 -1.53 -15.83 16.16
N THR A 77 -2.37 -15.30 15.26
CA THR A 77 -2.83 -13.90 15.35
C THR A 77 -3.54 -13.59 16.68
N GLN A 78 -4.25 -14.58 17.25
CA GLN A 78 -4.85 -14.46 18.58
C GLN A 78 -3.81 -14.40 19.71
N ASP A 79 -2.71 -15.16 19.62
CA ASP A 79 -1.62 -15.12 20.61
C ASP A 79 -0.86 -13.78 20.55
N LEU A 80 -0.89 -13.12 19.39
CA LEU A 80 -0.44 -11.74 19.23
C LEU A 80 -1.42 -10.71 19.80
N SER A 81 -2.53 -11.14 20.41
CA SER A 81 -3.61 -10.26 20.89
C SER A 81 -4.23 -9.41 19.78
N SER A 82 -4.25 -9.93 18.55
CA SER A 82 -4.88 -9.30 17.39
C SER A 82 -6.20 -9.99 17.06
N ASN A 83 -7.31 -9.26 17.19
CA ASN A 83 -8.65 -9.81 17.03
C ASN A 83 -9.46 -9.03 15.98
N PHE A 84 -9.93 -9.72 14.94
CA PHE A 84 -10.81 -9.15 13.93
C PHE A 84 -12.27 -9.24 14.39
N SER A 85 -12.92 -8.08 14.53
CA SER A 85 -14.37 -8.02 14.79
C SER A 85 -15.22 -8.27 13.54
N ASN A 86 -14.63 -8.03 12.37
CA ASN A 86 -15.17 -8.31 11.04
C ASN A 86 -14.00 -8.32 10.03
N SER A 87 -14.30 -8.49 8.74
CA SER A 87 -13.29 -8.55 7.68
C SER A 87 -12.40 -7.31 7.57
N SER A 88 -12.87 -6.16 8.06
CA SER A 88 -12.25 -4.86 7.80
C SER A 88 -11.82 -4.13 9.07
N THR A 89 -11.97 -4.75 10.25
CA THR A 89 -11.69 -4.07 11.53
C THR A 89 -10.97 -5.00 12.50
N VAL A 90 -9.77 -4.59 12.91
CA VAL A 90 -8.92 -5.30 13.87
C VAL A 90 -8.78 -4.50 15.17
N THR A 91 -8.79 -5.19 16.29
CA THR A 91 -8.36 -4.67 17.59
C THR A 91 -7.04 -5.31 17.96
N LEU A 92 -6.03 -4.48 18.22
CA LEU A 92 -4.69 -4.84 18.62
C LEU A 92 -4.56 -4.59 20.13
N GLY A 93 -4.37 -5.64 20.90
CA GLY A 93 -4.11 -5.58 22.32
C GLY A 93 -2.63 -5.73 22.64
N VAL A 94 -2.29 -5.40 23.88
CA VAL A 94 -0.96 -5.70 24.44
C VAL A 94 -0.80 -7.20 24.65
N ASN A 95 0.43 -7.71 24.51
CA ASN A 95 0.67 -9.14 24.61
C ASN A 95 0.70 -9.64 26.05
N SER A 96 -0.01 -10.74 26.30
CA SER A 96 0.06 -11.50 27.54
C SER A 96 0.52 -12.92 27.28
N VAL A 97 1.32 -13.48 28.19
CA VAL A 97 1.78 -14.88 28.09
C VAL A 97 1.17 -15.69 29.23
N ASN A 98 0.45 -16.76 28.90
CA ASN A 98 -0.17 -17.65 29.88
C ASN A 98 0.82 -18.66 30.49
N ASP A 99 1.96 -18.16 30.97
CA ASP A 99 3.00 -18.92 31.66
C ASP A 99 3.50 -18.09 32.86
N PRO A 100 3.24 -18.52 34.10
CA PRO A 100 3.59 -17.75 35.28
C PRO A 100 5.08 -17.78 35.63
N ALA A 101 5.94 -18.40 34.81
CA ALA A 101 7.38 -18.44 35.07
C ALA A 101 8.00 -17.05 35.21
N SER A 102 9.05 -16.96 36.03
CA SER A 102 9.83 -15.73 36.24
C SER A 102 10.53 -15.24 34.96
N TYR A 103 10.63 -16.11 33.95
CA TYR A 103 11.08 -15.72 32.62
C TYR A 103 10.18 -14.62 32.02
N TRP A 104 8.87 -14.71 32.22
CA TRP A 104 7.87 -13.78 31.69
C TRP A 104 7.49 -12.68 32.66
N TYR A 105 7.59 -12.90 33.97
CA TYR A 105 7.04 -11.99 34.97
C TYR A 105 7.99 -11.78 36.14
N ILE A 106 7.89 -10.62 36.79
CA ILE A 106 8.69 -10.28 37.96
C ILE A 106 7.79 -10.24 39.21
N PRO A 107 8.08 -11.03 40.27
CA PRO A 107 9.01 -12.17 40.31
C PRO A 107 8.44 -13.46 39.68
N SER A 108 7.12 -13.52 39.49
CA SER A 108 6.38 -14.61 38.87
C SER A 108 5.00 -14.10 38.41
N GLY A 109 4.33 -14.84 37.54
CA GLY A 109 3.05 -14.44 36.99
C GLY A 109 1.90 -14.51 37.99
N GLY A 110 1.03 -13.50 37.94
CA GLY A 110 -0.15 -13.34 38.77
C GLY A 110 -0.73 -11.94 38.59
N PRO A 111 -1.95 -11.67 39.08
CA PRO A 111 -2.56 -10.35 38.99
C PRO A 111 -1.66 -9.26 39.58
N GLY A 112 -1.41 -8.21 38.81
CA GLY A 112 -0.53 -7.09 39.15
C GLY A 112 0.97 -7.36 38.93
N ALA A 113 1.36 -8.52 38.40
CA ALA A 113 2.76 -8.81 38.12
C ALA A 113 3.27 -7.97 36.94
N ALA A 114 4.46 -7.40 37.09
CA ALA A 114 5.13 -6.70 36.01
C ALA A 114 5.69 -7.69 34.97
N GLY A 115 5.63 -7.31 33.70
CA GLY A 115 6.30 -8.03 32.62
C GLY A 115 7.81 -8.05 32.76
N ASN A 116 8.43 -9.15 32.34
CA ASN A 116 9.87 -9.34 32.36
C ASN A 116 10.49 -9.36 30.94
N LYS A 117 9.68 -9.17 29.90
CA LYS A 117 10.13 -9.17 28.50
C LYS A 117 9.47 -8.06 27.71
N ILE A 118 10.23 -7.44 26.81
CA ILE A 118 9.65 -6.62 25.75
C ILE A 118 9.22 -7.55 24.62
N MET A 119 7.97 -7.40 24.19
CA MET A 119 7.37 -8.13 23.10
C MET A 119 7.17 -7.20 21.92
N GLU A 120 7.47 -7.69 20.73
CA GLU A 120 7.17 -7.05 19.46
C GLU A 120 6.29 -8.00 18.64
N ALA A 121 4.98 -7.80 18.76
CA ALA A 121 3.97 -8.57 18.04
C ALA A 121 3.74 -7.98 16.65
N ASN A 122 4.03 -8.77 15.62
CA ASN A 122 3.87 -8.39 14.23
C ASN A 122 2.68 -9.15 13.63
N LEU A 123 1.57 -8.45 13.37
CA LEU A 123 0.45 -8.93 12.56
C LEU A 123 0.62 -8.40 11.14
N TYR A 124 0.68 -9.27 10.14
CA TYR A 124 0.97 -8.82 8.79
C TYR A 124 0.40 -9.71 7.68
N ALA A 125 0.33 -9.11 6.50
CA ALA A 125 0.18 -9.80 5.23
C ALA A 125 1.56 -9.88 4.58
N GLU A 126 1.82 -10.97 3.87
CA GLU A 126 3.02 -11.13 3.07
C GLU A 126 2.64 -11.40 1.62
N SER A 127 3.35 -10.75 0.70
CA SER A 127 3.24 -11.04 -0.74
C SER A 127 4.64 -11.17 -1.31
N THR A 128 4.85 -12.17 -2.17
CA THR A 128 6.02 -12.18 -3.06
C THR A 128 5.85 -11.07 -4.10
N VAL A 129 6.96 -10.42 -4.47
CA VAL A 129 6.96 -9.22 -5.34
C VAL A 129 6.52 -9.52 -6.79
N THR A 130 6.22 -10.77 -7.14
CA THR A 130 5.65 -11.14 -8.45
C THR A 130 4.35 -10.36 -8.73
N GLY A 131 4.47 -9.24 -9.46
CA GLY A 131 3.37 -8.30 -9.76
C GLY A 131 3.37 -6.97 -8.97
N LEU A 132 4.32 -6.77 -8.04
CA LEU A 132 4.53 -5.53 -7.27
C LEU A 132 5.91 -4.88 -7.54
N GLY A 133 6.77 -5.49 -8.37
CA GLY A 133 8.07 -4.91 -8.72
C GLY A 133 7.92 -3.56 -9.42
N ASP A 134 8.74 -2.57 -9.02
CA ASP A 134 8.70 -1.19 -9.54
C ASP A 134 7.36 -0.45 -9.27
N THR A 135 6.66 -0.85 -8.19
CA THR A 135 5.42 -0.22 -7.73
C THR A 135 5.63 0.53 -6.43
N THR A 136 4.76 1.51 -6.17
CA THR A 136 4.65 2.12 -4.85
C THR A 136 3.51 1.46 -4.11
N LEU A 137 3.81 0.83 -2.97
CA LEU A 137 2.80 0.27 -2.08
C LEU A 137 2.38 1.32 -1.06
N THR A 138 1.08 1.51 -0.90
CA THR A 138 0.48 2.27 0.19
C THR A 138 -0.36 1.36 1.06
N PHE A 139 -0.15 1.39 2.37
CA PHE A 139 -0.98 0.73 3.37
C PHE A 139 -1.67 1.81 4.19
N ASN A 140 -3.01 1.83 4.19
CA ASN A 140 -3.80 2.86 4.86
C ASN A 140 -4.99 2.28 5.64
N GLY A 141 -5.56 3.11 6.49
CA GLY A 141 -6.67 2.76 7.38
C GLY A 141 -7.04 3.93 8.26
N THR A 142 -8.03 3.72 9.12
CA THR A 142 -8.46 4.68 10.14
C THR A 142 -8.36 4.06 11.51
N VAL A 143 -7.63 4.72 12.42
CA VAL A 143 -7.58 4.38 13.84
C VAL A 143 -8.83 4.93 14.50
N LEU A 144 -9.73 4.03 14.91
CA LEU A 144 -10.99 4.38 15.57
C LEU A 144 -10.76 4.78 17.03
N ALA A 145 -9.85 4.09 17.71
CA ALA A 145 -9.50 4.35 19.09
C ALA A 145 -8.07 3.87 19.37
N ASN A 146 -7.35 4.62 20.22
CA ASN A 146 -6.11 4.19 20.84
C ASN A 146 -6.19 4.54 22.32
N SER A 147 -6.08 3.53 23.18
CA SER A 147 -6.16 3.64 24.64
C SER A 147 -4.95 3.06 25.34
N LEU A 148 -3.86 2.80 24.60
CA LEU A 148 -2.64 2.23 25.15
C LEU A 148 -2.10 3.09 26.28
N ASP A 149 -1.54 2.43 27.29
CA ASP A 149 -0.74 3.09 28.30
C ASP A 149 0.57 3.67 27.70
N GLY A 150 1.35 4.36 28.52
CA GLY A 150 2.62 4.96 28.08
C GLY A 150 3.78 3.96 27.89
N ALA A 151 3.60 2.68 28.27
CA ALA A 151 4.61 1.63 28.12
C ALA A 151 4.48 0.87 26.80
N HIS A 152 3.35 1.01 26.12
CA HIS A 152 3.06 0.34 24.86
C HIS A 152 2.96 1.33 23.70
N SER A 153 3.32 0.86 22.52
CA SER A 153 3.20 1.62 21.27
C SER A 153 2.81 0.68 20.14
N VAL A 154 2.14 1.24 19.13
CA VAL A 154 1.82 0.50 17.92
C VAL A 154 2.05 1.34 16.68
N VAL A 155 2.59 0.71 15.65
CA VAL A 155 2.83 1.32 14.35
C VAL A 155 2.18 0.49 13.25
N ALA A 156 1.73 1.15 12.19
CA ALA A 156 1.56 0.49 10.89
C ALA A 156 2.90 0.51 10.16
N PHE A 157 3.17 -0.51 9.36
CA PHE A 157 4.44 -0.63 8.62
C PHE A 157 4.25 -1.16 7.20
N ILE A 158 5.27 -0.88 6.37
CA ILE A 158 5.60 -1.64 5.18
C ILE A 158 7.10 -2.00 5.27
N ARG A 159 7.45 -3.27 5.04
CA ARG A 159 8.82 -3.77 4.95
C ARG A 159 9.00 -4.56 3.66
N ASP A 160 10.00 -4.22 2.90
CA ASP A 160 10.44 -4.88 1.67
C ASP A 160 11.75 -5.60 1.97
N PHE A 161 11.71 -6.91 2.17
CA PHE A 161 12.84 -7.74 2.59
C PHE A 161 13.67 -8.24 1.40
N ALA A 162 14.98 -8.36 1.64
CA ALA A 162 15.86 -9.15 0.78
C ALA A 162 15.37 -10.61 0.69
N PRO A 163 15.71 -11.35 -0.40
CA PRO A 163 15.25 -12.74 -0.57
C PRO A 163 15.62 -13.69 0.57
N ASP A 164 16.68 -13.39 1.31
CA ASP A 164 17.16 -14.16 2.46
C ASP A 164 16.71 -13.59 3.82
N PHE A 165 15.84 -12.57 3.83
CA PHE A 165 15.38 -11.83 5.01
C PHE A 165 16.50 -11.16 5.84
N SER A 166 17.72 -11.08 5.33
CA SER A 166 18.87 -10.51 6.06
C SER A 166 18.76 -9.01 6.32
N SER A 167 17.96 -8.32 5.51
CA SER A 167 17.75 -6.88 5.55
C SER A 167 16.41 -6.52 4.93
N PHE A 168 15.93 -5.30 5.22
CA PHE A 168 14.74 -4.75 4.59
C PHE A 168 14.85 -3.23 4.40
N ASN A 169 14.14 -2.73 3.39
CA ASN A 169 13.74 -1.32 3.31
C ASN A 169 12.37 -1.19 3.97
N GLY A 170 12.13 -0.15 4.77
CA GLY A 170 10.85 -0.05 5.47
C GLY A 170 10.44 1.36 5.81
N GLN A 171 9.14 1.52 6.04
CA GLN A 171 8.51 2.74 6.54
C GLN A 171 7.50 2.36 7.61
N THR A 172 7.33 3.26 8.58
CA THR A 172 6.34 3.09 9.65
C THR A 172 5.61 4.40 9.91
N VAL A 173 4.41 4.30 10.49
CA VAL A 173 3.68 5.43 11.05
C VAL A 173 3.07 5.02 12.38
N ALA A 174 3.16 5.88 13.39
CA ALA A 174 2.49 5.66 14.68
C ALA A 174 0.97 5.72 14.52
N LEU A 175 0.25 4.83 15.18
CA LEU A 175 -1.22 4.84 15.14
C LEU A 175 -1.79 5.77 16.21
N THR A 176 -2.13 6.98 15.77
CA THR A 176 -2.91 7.93 16.57
C THR A 176 -4.35 7.98 16.03
N PRO A 177 -5.37 8.32 16.86
CA PRO A 177 -6.76 8.40 16.38
C PRO A 177 -6.88 9.27 15.11
N GLY A 178 -7.55 8.72 14.09
CA GLY A 178 -7.62 9.32 12.75
C GLY A 178 -7.00 8.44 11.66
N ASP A 179 -6.87 9.00 10.46
CA ASP A 179 -6.35 8.28 9.31
C ASP A 179 -4.83 8.10 9.38
N PHE A 180 -4.35 6.94 8.95
CA PHE A 180 -2.93 6.68 8.73
C PHE A 180 -2.66 6.25 7.29
N SER A 181 -1.45 6.51 6.82
CA SER A 181 -0.95 6.06 5.52
C SER A 181 0.56 5.83 5.60
N VAL A 182 0.99 4.63 5.25
CA VAL A 182 2.40 4.28 5.07
C VAL A 182 2.64 4.02 3.59
N THR A 183 3.68 4.59 3.02
CA THR A 183 3.99 4.43 1.60
C THR A 183 5.45 4.04 1.42
N LEU A 184 5.72 3.03 0.59
CA LEU A 184 7.06 2.57 0.27
C LEU A 184 7.18 2.28 -1.23
N ALA A 185 8.20 2.85 -1.86
CA ALA A 185 8.61 2.43 -3.19
C ALA A 185 9.32 1.09 -3.09
N LEU A 186 8.81 0.08 -3.79
CA LEU A 186 9.32 -1.28 -3.71
C LEU A 186 10.52 -1.48 -4.65
N THR A 187 11.47 -2.29 -4.18
CA THR A 187 12.63 -2.65 -5.00
C THR A 187 12.17 -3.55 -6.15
N ASN A 188 12.63 -3.27 -7.37
CA ASN A 188 12.31 -4.09 -8.55
C ASN A 188 13.13 -5.39 -8.58
N ASP A 189 12.78 -6.31 -7.69
CA ASP A 189 13.33 -7.66 -7.63
C ASP A 189 12.22 -8.65 -7.24
N PRO A 190 11.86 -9.61 -8.12
CA PRO A 190 10.76 -10.53 -7.89
C PRO A 190 11.02 -11.54 -6.76
N ALA A 191 12.27 -11.71 -6.33
CA ALA A 191 12.63 -12.62 -5.25
C ALA A 191 12.42 -12.02 -3.85
N ARG A 192 12.00 -10.75 -3.77
CA ARG A 192 11.78 -10.07 -2.51
C ARG A 192 10.44 -10.40 -1.88
N HIS A 193 10.36 -10.17 -0.57
CA HIS A 193 9.19 -10.40 0.26
C HIS A 193 8.70 -9.07 0.82
N VAL A 194 7.47 -8.69 0.47
CA VAL A 194 6.87 -7.46 0.98
C VAL A 194 5.85 -7.79 2.03
N GLN A 195 6.05 -7.21 3.22
CA GLN A 195 5.16 -7.33 4.35
C GLN A 195 4.55 -5.97 4.68
N TYR A 196 3.27 -5.96 5.01
CA TYR A 196 2.58 -4.79 5.53
C TYR A 196 1.62 -5.20 6.64
N GLY A 197 1.43 -4.34 7.62
CA GLY A 197 0.61 -4.65 8.78
C GLY A 197 0.94 -3.77 9.98
N PHE A 198 0.89 -4.37 11.16
CA PHE A 198 1.01 -3.68 12.43
C PHE A 198 2.06 -4.32 13.33
N THR A 199 2.76 -3.49 14.09
CA THR A 199 3.69 -3.92 15.13
C THR A 199 3.28 -3.29 16.45
N MET A 200 2.91 -4.11 17.43
CA MET A 200 2.70 -3.71 18.84
C MET A 200 3.99 -3.98 19.60
N THR A 201 4.49 -2.98 20.34
CA THR A 201 5.70 -3.08 21.14
C THR A 201 5.47 -2.62 22.56
N GLY A 202 5.88 -3.42 23.54
CA GLY A 202 5.85 -3.06 24.96
C GLY A 202 6.19 -4.24 25.86
N PRO A 203 6.27 -4.03 27.19
CA PRO A 203 6.44 -5.13 28.13
C PRO A 203 5.24 -6.07 28.09
N ASN A 204 5.47 -7.37 28.24
CA ASN A 204 4.36 -8.31 28.38
C ASN A 204 3.55 -8.00 29.65
N VAL A 205 2.26 -8.28 29.64
CA VAL A 205 1.37 -8.06 30.79
C VAL A 205 0.72 -9.35 31.24
N TRP A 206 0.38 -9.45 32.52
CA TRP A 206 -0.39 -10.60 32.99
C TRP A 206 -1.79 -10.58 32.36
N ILE A 207 -2.35 -11.75 32.07
CA ILE A 207 -3.58 -11.89 31.26
C ILE A 207 -4.77 -11.11 31.84
N THR A 208 -4.88 -10.99 33.17
CA THR A 208 -5.97 -10.22 33.81
C THR A 208 -5.77 -8.71 33.75
N ASP A 209 -4.57 -8.26 33.42
CA ASP A 209 -4.17 -6.85 33.47
C ASP A 209 -4.10 -6.24 32.06
N ALA A 210 -4.17 -7.08 31.01
CA ALA A 210 -4.11 -6.65 29.62
C ALA A 210 -5.17 -5.61 29.24
N ALA A 211 -6.38 -5.71 29.79
CA ALA A 211 -7.42 -4.73 29.53
C ALA A 211 -7.06 -3.33 30.07
N ALA A 212 -6.31 -3.25 31.17
CA ALA A 212 -5.92 -1.97 31.78
C ALA A 212 -4.78 -1.28 30.99
N ALA A 213 -3.93 -2.07 30.32
CA ALA A 213 -2.88 -1.56 29.44
C ALA A 213 -3.40 -1.03 28.09
N GLY A 214 -4.66 -1.33 27.76
CA GLY A 214 -5.39 -0.73 26.65
C GLY A 214 -5.27 -1.49 25.32
N THR A 215 -5.94 -0.95 24.32
CA THR A 215 -6.00 -1.50 22.96
C THR A 215 -6.03 -0.40 21.90
N VAL A 216 -5.78 -0.80 20.64
CA VAL A 216 -5.95 0.04 19.44
C VAL A 216 -6.89 -0.64 18.47
N THR A 217 -7.95 0.05 18.06
CA THR A 217 -8.90 -0.44 17.05
C THR A 217 -8.68 0.29 15.75
N VAL A 218 -8.50 -0.47 14.67
CA VAL A 218 -8.20 0.03 13.33
C VAL A 218 -9.19 -0.56 12.33
N THR A 219 -9.69 0.27 11.42
CA THR A 219 -10.60 -0.15 10.36
C THR A 219 -10.06 0.21 8.97
N ALA A 220 -10.52 -0.51 7.95
CA ALA A 220 -10.18 -0.27 6.58
C ALA A 220 -10.73 1.08 6.09
N VAL A 221 -9.96 1.81 5.27
CA VAL A 221 -10.56 2.85 4.43
C VAL A 221 -11.43 2.16 3.37
N PRO A 222 -12.72 2.54 3.20
CA PRO A 222 -13.54 2.01 2.14
C PRO A 222 -12.88 2.29 0.78
N GLU A 223 -12.61 1.26 -0.02
CA GLU A 223 -12.23 1.49 -1.41
C GLU A 223 -13.39 2.23 -2.11
N PRO A 224 -13.11 3.22 -2.98
CA PRO A 224 -14.15 3.75 -3.84
C PRO A 224 -14.71 2.57 -4.64
N SER A 225 -15.94 2.16 -4.35
CA SER A 225 -16.53 1.02 -5.05
C SER A 225 -16.38 1.25 -6.55
N SER A 226 -15.89 0.25 -7.30
CA SER A 226 -15.70 0.38 -8.75
C SER A 226 -16.98 0.86 -9.45
N PHE A 227 -18.15 0.57 -8.88
CA PHE A 227 -19.45 1.08 -9.29
C PHE A 227 -19.61 2.60 -9.14
N ALA A 228 -19.08 3.21 -8.08
CA ALA A 228 -19.07 4.67 -7.91
C ALA A 228 -18.18 5.36 -8.95
N LEU A 229 -17.01 4.77 -9.27
CA LEU A 229 -16.11 5.27 -10.31
C LEU A 229 -16.73 5.13 -11.72
N ILE A 230 -17.34 3.99 -12.02
CA ILE A 230 -18.06 3.76 -13.28
C ILE A 230 -19.27 4.69 -13.38
N GLY A 231 -20.04 4.86 -12.30
CA GLY A 231 -21.18 5.77 -12.25
C GLY A 231 -20.78 7.24 -12.51
N ALA A 232 -19.69 7.69 -11.90
CA ALA A 232 -19.15 9.04 -12.14
C ALA A 232 -18.64 9.21 -13.58
N ALA A 233 -17.96 8.19 -14.14
CA ALA A 233 -17.50 8.21 -15.52
C ALA A 233 -18.66 8.27 -16.53
N ILE A 234 -19.71 7.48 -16.30
CA ILE A 234 -20.93 7.47 -17.12
C ILE A 234 -21.66 8.82 -17.01
N ALA A 235 -21.82 9.37 -15.80
CA ALA A 235 -22.42 10.67 -15.60
C ALA A 235 -21.64 11.80 -16.30
N GLY A 236 -20.31 11.76 -16.25
CA GLY A 236 -19.43 12.67 -16.99
C GLY A 236 -19.64 12.57 -18.51
N LEU A 237 -19.76 11.36 -19.06
CA LEU A 237 -20.01 11.15 -20.48
C LEU A 237 -21.39 11.68 -20.92
N PHE A 238 -22.42 11.52 -20.09
CA PHE A 238 -23.75 12.11 -20.34
C PHE A 238 -23.76 13.64 -20.26
N ALA A 239 -22.98 14.24 -19.34
CA ALA A 239 -22.85 15.69 -19.24
C ALA A 239 -22.13 16.29 -20.47
N VAL A 240 -21.12 15.60 -21.01
CA VAL A 240 -20.40 16.04 -22.21
C VAL A 240 -21.26 15.89 -23.48
N THR A 241 -21.99 14.78 -23.62
CA THR A 241 -22.84 14.53 -24.79
C THR A 241 -24.10 15.40 -24.81
N SER A 242 -24.67 15.73 -23.65
CA SER A 242 -25.82 16.64 -23.55
C SER A 242 -25.44 18.10 -23.85
N ARG A 243 -24.22 18.55 -23.50
CA ARG A 243 -23.71 19.88 -23.87
C ARG A 243 -23.48 20.03 -25.38
N ARG A 244 -22.99 18.98 -26.05
CA ARG A 244 -22.78 18.98 -27.51
C ARG A 244 -24.06 18.99 -28.34
N ARG A 245 -25.19 18.59 -27.76
CA ARG A 245 -26.51 18.64 -28.43
C ARG A 245 -27.23 19.98 -28.27
N ARG A 246 -26.68 20.91 -27.48
CA ARG A 246 -27.25 22.23 -27.19
C ARG A 246 -26.46 23.39 -27.80
N ALA A 247 -25.44 23.10 -28.59
CA ALA A 247 -24.69 24.05 -29.42
C ALA A 247 -24.93 23.72 -30.89
#